data_AF-A0A1Y3E4W2-F1
#
_entry.id   AF-A0A1Y3E4W2-F1
#
_cell.length_a   1.000
_cell.length_b   1.000
_cell.length_c   1.000
_cell.angle_alpha   90.00
_cell.angle_beta   90.00
_cell.angle_gamma   90.00
#
_symmetry.space_group_name_H-M   'P 1'
#
loop_
_entity.id
_entity.type
_entity.pdbx_description
1 polymer ?
#
loop_
_entity_poly.entity_id
_entity_poly.type
_entity_poly.pdbx_seq_one_letter_code
_entity_poly.pdbx_strand_id
1 'polypeptide(L)'
;SNMSEAVQGKIRIHGVAPDALKSLVNFMYTSEIAITAENVQYILIAADLLEMSEVTNCCCEFLKSQLNPSNCIGIQEFAEHHSCIALSIFARVYCEQHFK
;
A
#
# COMPACT_ATOMS: atom_id res chain seq x y z
N SER A 1 18.87 18.91 -10.50
CA SER A 1 17.77 19.10 -9.55
C SER A 1 18.36 19.47 -8.20
N ASN A 2 18.19 20.71 -7.73
CA ASN A 2 18.69 21.16 -6.42
C ASN A 2 17.51 21.33 -5.46
N MET A 3 16.97 20.22 -4.97
CA MET A 3 16.00 20.25 -3.89
C MET A 3 16.71 20.53 -2.57
N SER A 4 16.12 21.37 -1.73
CA SER A 4 16.62 21.68 -0.39
C SER A 4 16.74 20.44 0.50
N GLU A 5 15.92 19.40 0.25
CA GLU A 5 15.99 18.13 0.97
C GLU A 5 17.31 17.39 0.73
N ALA A 6 17.93 17.55 -0.46
CA ALA A 6 19.15 16.84 -0.81
C ALA A 6 20.37 17.23 0.06
N VAL A 7 20.31 18.41 0.70
CA VAL A 7 21.38 18.94 1.57
C VAL A 7 20.97 18.98 3.05
N GLN A 8 19.75 18.53 3.38
CA GLN A 8 19.27 18.50 4.75
C GLN A 8 19.68 17.20 5.45
N GLY A 9 20.40 17.32 6.58
CA GLY A 9 20.75 16.16 7.42
C GLY A 9 19.56 15.52 8.16
N LYS A 10 18.37 16.12 8.06
CA LYS A 10 17.12 15.59 8.60
C LYS A 10 15.97 16.05 7.71
N ILE A 11 15.15 15.10 7.27
CA ILE A 11 13.92 15.35 6.51
C ILE A 11 12.69 14.98 7.34
N ARG A 12 11.57 15.63 7.05
CA ARG A 12 10.26 15.29 7.63
C ARG A 12 9.38 14.76 6.51
N ILE A 13 8.99 13.50 6.61
CA ILE A 13 8.06 12.87 5.68
C ILE A 13 6.64 13.13 6.20
N HIS A 14 5.81 13.76 5.38
CA HIS A 14 4.41 14.02 5.66
C HIS A 14 3.52 12.96 5.00
N GLY A 15 2.34 12.70 5.55
CA GLY A 15 1.37 11.77 4.96
C GLY A 15 1.65 10.28 5.22
N VAL A 16 2.64 9.94 6.05
CA VAL A 16 3.00 8.56 6.39
C VAL A 16 2.81 8.31 7.88
N ALA A 17 2.16 7.20 8.22
CA ALA A 17 2.05 6.74 9.60
C ALA A 17 3.45 6.34 10.15
N PRO A 18 3.83 6.74 11.38
CA PRO A 18 5.15 6.44 11.93
C PRO A 18 5.50 4.95 11.92
N ASP A 19 4.53 4.08 12.21
CA ASP A 19 4.71 2.63 12.22
C ASP A 19 4.86 2.04 10.81
N ALA A 20 4.18 2.63 9.81
CA ALA A 20 4.36 2.25 8.42
C ALA A 20 5.80 2.57 7.96
N LEU A 21 6.28 3.79 8.24
CA LEU A 21 7.64 4.19 7.90
C LEU A 21 8.67 3.31 8.59
N LYS A 22 8.46 2.99 9.88
CA LYS A 22 9.35 2.10 10.63
C LYS A 22 9.42 0.70 10.00
N SER A 23 8.28 0.13 9.60
CA SER A 23 8.23 -1.17 8.93
C SER A 23 8.94 -1.14 7.58
N LEU A 24 8.77 -0.09 6.78
CA LEU A 24 9.46 0.07 5.50
C LEU A 24 10.98 0.25 5.68
N VAL A 25 11.40 1.01 6.69
CA VAL A 25 12.83 1.13 7.02
C VAL A 25 13.42 -0.21 7.43
N ASN A 26 12.74 -0.96 8.29
CA ASN A 26 13.19 -2.30 8.66
C ASN A 26 13.31 -3.20 7.42
N PHE A 27 12.31 -3.19 6.53
CA PHE A 27 12.35 -3.92 5.27
C PHE A 27 13.57 -3.56 4.41
N MET A 28 13.94 -2.27 4.32
CA MET A 28 15.14 -1.86 3.57
C MET A 28 16.44 -2.48 4.11
N TYR A 29 16.49 -2.82 5.41
CA TYR A 29 17.66 -3.42 6.05
C TYR A 29 17.60 -4.95 6.14
N THR A 30 16.41 -5.55 6.19
CA THR A 30 16.23 -6.99 6.43
C THR A 30 15.66 -7.75 5.23
N SER A 31 15.10 -7.05 4.24
CA SER A 31 14.27 -7.61 3.17
C SER A 31 13.04 -8.38 3.66
N GLU A 32 12.61 -8.14 4.90
CA GLU A 32 11.46 -8.80 5.52
C GLU A 32 10.44 -7.78 6.01
N ILE A 33 9.15 -8.01 5.71
CA ILE A 33 8.04 -7.18 6.19
C ILE A 33 6.83 -8.04 6.53
N ALA A 34 6.22 -7.78 7.68
CA ALA A 34 5.00 -8.44 8.11
C ALA A 34 3.78 -7.62 7.66
N ILE A 35 2.97 -8.18 6.77
CA ILE A 35 1.72 -7.58 6.29
C ILE A 35 0.53 -8.28 6.97
N THR A 36 -0.38 -7.50 7.54
CA THR A 36 -1.58 -7.93 8.26
C THR A 36 -2.78 -7.10 7.80
N ALA A 37 -3.99 -7.57 8.09
CA ALA A 37 -5.22 -6.83 7.75
C ALA A 37 -5.30 -5.45 8.42
N GLU A 38 -4.69 -5.30 9.60
CA GLU A 38 -4.64 -4.03 10.33
C GLU A 38 -3.64 -3.07 9.69
N ASN A 39 -2.56 -3.58 9.10
CA ASN A 39 -1.42 -2.77 8.66
C ASN A 39 -1.30 -2.52 7.16
N VAL A 40 -1.93 -3.36 6.35
CA VAL A 40 -1.73 -3.38 4.91
C VAL A 40 -2.07 -2.04 4.26
N GLN A 41 -3.11 -1.35 4.74
CA GLN A 41 -3.54 -0.08 4.14
C GLN A 41 -2.50 1.02 4.32
N TYR A 42 -2.01 1.25 5.55
CA TYR A 42 -1.03 2.29 5.80
C TYR A 42 0.37 1.94 5.29
N ILE A 43 0.72 0.64 5.23
CA ILE A 43 1.96 0.20 4.57
C ILE A 43 1.87 0.46 3.05
N LEU A 44 0.74 0.15 2.41
CA LEU A 44 0.56 0.39 0.98
C LEU A 44 0.69 1.89 0.65
N ILE A 45 0.02 2.76 1.39
CA ILE A 45 0.10 4.23 1.20
C ILE A 45 1.55 4.72 1.30
N ALA A 46 2.26 4.25 2.32
CA ALA A 46 3.64 4.65 2.58
C ALA A 46 4.60 4.09 1.51
N ALA A 47 4.39 2.85 1.07
CA ALA A 47 5.18 2.21 0.03
C ALA A 47 4.96 2.87 -1.33
N ASP A 48 3.72 3.25 -1.66
CA ASP A 48 3.37 4.00 -2.86
C ASP A 48 4.06 5.38 -2.87
N LEU A 49 3.99 6.12 -1.75
CA LEU A 49 4.66 7.42 -1.62
C LEU A 49 6.19 7.33 -1.75
N LEU A 50 6.78 6.26 -1.23
CA LEU A 50 8.24 6.04 -1.27
C LEU A 50 8.69 5.23 -2.50
N GLU A 51 7.79 4.96 -3.44
CA GLU A 51 8.04 4.23 -4.69
C GLU A 51 8.61 2.81 -4.49
N MET A 52 8.26 2.16 -3.36
CA MET A 52 8.71 0.81 -2.99
C MET A 52 7.84 -0.28 -3.63
N SER A 53 7.98 -0.41 -4.96
CA SER A 53 7.15 -1.30 -5.80
C SER A 53 7.01 -2.75 -5.30
N GLU A 54 8.08 -3.33 -4.73
CA GLU A 54 8.04 -4.70 -4.19
C GLU A 54 7.05 -4.82 -3.01
N VAL A 55 7.11 -3.88 -2.07
CA VAL A 55 6.21 -3.85 -0.91
C VAL A 55 4.79 -3.52 -1.37
N THR A 56 4.62 -2.60 -2.32
CA THR A 56 3.32 -2.27 -2.92
C THR A 56 2.66 -3.51 -3.53
N ASN A 57 3.43 -4.31 -4.28
CA ASN A 57 2.94 -5.55 -4.87
C ASN A 57 2.56 -6.59 -3.81
N CYS A 58 3.38 -6.78 -2.77
CA CYS A 58 3.05 -7.70 -1.67
C CYS A 58 1.75 -7.29 -0.95
N CYS A 59 1.57 -5.99 -0.70
CA CYS A 59 0.33 -5.47 -0.11
C CYS A 59 -0.88 -5.71 -1.02
N CYS A 60 -0.72 -5.51 -2.35
CA CYS A 60 -1.77 -5.78 -3.32
C CYS A 60 -2.18 -7.26 -3.34
N GLU A 61 -1.21 -8.18 -3.37
CA GLU A 61 -1.49 -9.62 -3.35
C GLU A 61 -2.16 -10.05 -2.04
N PHE A 62 -1.74 -9.48 -0.91
CA PHE A 62 -2.42 -9.69 0.36
C PHE A 62 -3.89 -9.24 0.30
N LEU A 63 -4.16 -8.03 -0.19
CA LEU A 63 -5.53 -7.50 -0.34
C LEU A 63 -6.37 -8.35 -1.31
N LYS A 64 -5.78 -8.83 -2.41
CA LYS A 64 -6.47 -9.78 -3.30
C LYS A 64 -6.87 -11.06 -2.58
N SER A 65 -5.98 -11.61 -1.75
CA SER A 65 -6.26 -12.85 -1.00
C SER A 65 -7.35 -12.70 0.07
N GLN A 66 -7.59 -11.46 0.52
CA GLN A 66 -8.59 -11.14 1.55
C GLN A 66 -9.93 -10.65 0.98
N LEU A 67 -10.09 -10.64 -0.35
CA LEU A 67 -11.33 -10.21 -0.99
C LEU A 67 -12.51 -11.11 -0.58
N ASN A 68 -13.58 -10.46 -0.14
CA ASN A 68 -14.85 -11.06 0.17
C ASN A 68 -15.99 -10.09 -0.21
N PRO A 69 -17.24 -10.55 -0.30
CA PRO A 69 -18.34 -9.70 -0.72
C PRO A 69 -18.49 -8.45 0.16
N SER A 70 -18.31 -8.57 1.48
CA SER A 70 -18.47 -7.44 2.40
C SER A 70 -17.40 -6.37 2.29
N ASN A 71 -16.21 -6.69 1.76
CA ASN A 71 -15.08 -5.75 1.68
C ASN A 71 -14.66 -5.37 0.25
N CYS A 72 -15.21 -6.01 -0.79
CA CYS A 72 -14.72 -5.86 -2.15
C CYS A 72 -14.85 -4.42 -2.68
N ILE A 73 -15.93 -3.72 -2.32
CA ILE A 73 -16.17 -2.33 -2.75
C ILE A 73 -15.12 -1.40 -2.13
N GLY A 74 -14.86 -1.56 -0.82
CA GLY A 74 -13.85 -0.78 -0.12
C GLY A 74 -12.44 -1.04 -0.64
N ILE A 75 -12.12 -2.30 -0.97
CA ILE A 75 -10.82 -2.65 -1.57
C ILE A 75 -10.70 -2.08 -2.99
N GLN A 76 -11.76 -2.10 -3.79
CA GLN A 76 -11.77 -1.49 -5.12
C GLN A 76 -11.49 0.01 -5.05
N GLU A 77 -12.26 0.75 -4.25
CA GLU A 77 -12.11 2.20 -4.07
C GLU A 77 -10.70 2.54 -3.57
N PHE A 78 -10.22 1.81 -2.55
CA PHE A 78 -8.87 1.97 -2.03
C PHE A 78 -7.79 1.76 -3.10
N ALA A 79 -7.92 0.71 -3.92
CA ALA A 79 -6.96 0.41 -4.96
C ALA A 79 -6.94 1.46 -6.10
N GLU A 80 -8.07 2.09 -6.39
CA GLU A 80 -8.17 3.19 -7.36
C GLU A 80 -7.40 4.43 -6.89
N HIS A 81 -7.36 4.70 -5.58
CA HIS A 81 -6.64 5.85 -5.01
C HIS A 81 -5.12 5.69 -4.91
N HIS A 82 -4.60 4.45 -4.92
CA HIS A 82 -3.18 4.15 -4.67
C HIS A 82 -2.46 3.53 -5.87
N SER A 83 -2.86 3.89 -7.09
CA SER A 83 -2.24 3.42 -8.35
C SER A 83 -2.20 1.89 -8.53
N CYS A 84 -2.99 1.15 -7.75
CA CYS A 84 -3.02 -0.31 -7.74
C CYS A 84 -4.03 -0.84 -8.78
N ILE A 85 -3.81 -0.51 -10.05
CA ILE A 85 -4.77 -0.71 -11.15
C ILE A 85 -5.20 -2.18 -11.26
N ALA A 86 -4.25 -3.12 -11.15
CA ALA A 86 -4.55 -4.55 -11.24
C ALA A 86 -5.43 -5.05 -10.08
N LEU A 87 -5.24 -4.52 -8.86
CA LEU A 87 -6.08 -4.85 -7.71
C LEU A 87 -7.48 -4.24 -7.88
N SER A 88 -7.58 -2.98 -8.33
CA SER A 88 -8.86 -2.32 -8.60
C SER A 88 -9.71 -3.09 -9.62
N ILE A 89 -9.13 -3.47 -10.75
CA ILE A 89 -9.84 -4.24 -11.79
C ILE A 89 -10.32 -5.59 -11.22
N PHE A 90 -9.45 -6.29 -10.50
CA PHE A 90 -9.79 -7.59 -9.91
C PHE A 90 -10.93 -7.46 -8.87
N ALA A 91 -10.85 -6.49 -7.97
CA ALA A 91 -11.87 -6.22 -6.97
C ALA A 91 -13.22 -5.84 -7.61
N ARG A 92 -13.21 -5.02 -8.67
CA ARG A 92 -14.42 -4.65 -9.42
C ARG A 92 -15.12 -5.87 -10.03
N VAL A 93 -14.36 -6.71 -10.74
CA VAL A 93 -14.91 -7.95 -11.34
C VAL A 93 -15.48 -8.87 -10.27
N TYR A 94 -14.81 -8.98 -9.13
CA TYR A 94 -15.30 -9.76 -7.99
C TYR A 94 -16.61 -9.19 -7.45
N CYS A 95 -16.72 -7.88 -7.23
CA CYS A 95 -17.96 -7.25 -6.77
C CYS A 95 -19.13 -7.49 -7.72
N GLU A 96 -18.93 -7.31 -9.03
CA GLU A 96 -19.98 -7.52 -10.04
C GLU A 96 -20.52 -8.96 -10.08
N GLN A 97 -19.69 -9.95 -9.75
CA GLN A 97 -20.11 -11.35 -9.70
C GLN A 97 -20.91 -11.72 -8.44
N HIS A 98 -20.66 -11.04 -7.32
CA HIS A 98 -21.22 -11.38 -6.02
C HIS A 98 -22.43 -10.53 -5.60
N PHE A 99 -22.66 -9.37 -6.22
CA PHE A 99 -23.75 -8.45 -5.88
C PHE A 99 -24.87 -8.36 -6.94
N LYS A 100 -25.21 -9.48 -7.59
CA LYS A 100 -26.40 -9.58 -8.45
C LYS A 100 -27.71 -9.58 -7.66
#